data_AF-A0A4Y2IWQ3-F1
#
_entry.id   AF-A0A4Y2IWQ3-F1
#
_cell.length_a   1.000
_cell.length_b   1.000
_cell.length_c   1.000
_cell.angle_alpha   90.00
_cell.angle_beta   90.00
_cell.angle_gamma   90.00
#
_symmetry.space_group_name_H-M   'P 1'
#
loop_
_entity.id
_entity.type
_entity.pdbx_description
1 polymer ?
#
loop_
_entity_poly.entity_id
_entity_poly.type
_entity_poly.pdbx_seq_one_letter_code
_entity_poly.pdbx_strand_id
1 'polypeptide(L)'
;MPRPGKAHVVTNSATISAVNELIRQNRRITTRQIAVEQSISKGTVHNISTKKLAYGKACAHCVPKHMPENQKMARMGVCLTQEFLH
;
A
#
# COMPACT_ATOMS: atom_id res chain seq x y z
N MET A 1 10.73 31.56 27.58
CA MET A 1 11.42 31.42 26.27
C MET A 1 10.92 30.15 25.60
N PRO A 2 10.30 30.21 24.41
CA PRO A 2 9.91 29.00 23.70
C PRO A 2 11.19 28.29 23.24
N ARG A 3 11.33 27.00 23.59
CA ARG A 3 12.46 26.19 23.11
C ARG A 3 12.37 26.11 21.59
N PRO A 4 13.48 26.31 20.85
CA PRO A 4 13.50 26.04 19.41
C PRO A 4 13.04 24.59 19.18
N GLY A 5 11.86 24.43 18.60
CA GLY A 5 11.28 23.13 18.30
C GLY A 5 12.19 22.37 17.33
N LYS A 6 12.25 21.04 17.50
CA LYS A 6 12.96 20.09 16.62
C LYS A 6 12.87 20.53 15.15
N ALA A 7 14.01 20.65 14.48
CA ALA A 7 14.06 20.94 13.05
C ALA A 7 13.13 19.99 12.29
N HIS A 8 12.10 20.54 11.62
CA HIS A 8 11.19 19.80 10.74
C HIS A 8 11.91 19.51 9.40
N VAL A 9 13.08 18.88 9.44
CA VAL A 9 13.91 18.67 8.25
C VAL A 9 14.56 17.29 8.26
N VAL A 10 13.74 16.23 8.41
CA VAL A 10 14.13 14.84 8.05
C VAL A 10 13.01 14.17 7.27
N THR A 11 12.38 14.92 6.36
CA THR A 11 11.54 14.36 5.29
C THR A 11 12.02 14.98 4.00
N ASN A 12 13.20 14.55 3.55
CA ASN A 12 13.75 14.99 2.26
C ASN A 12 12.96 14.32 1.13
N SER A 13 12.88 14.95 -0.05
CA SER A 13 12.20 14.39 -1.22
C SER A 13 12.73 12.99 -1.57
N ALA A 14 14.03 12.76 -1.44
CA ALA A 14 14.67 11.46 -1.62
C ALA A 14 14.06 10.36 -0.73
N THR A 15 13.88 10.64 0.57
CA THR A 15 13.26 9.68 1.52
C THR A 15 11.79 9.43 1.20
N ILE A 16 11.05 10.44 0.73
CA ILE A 16 9.66 10.28 0.32
C ILE A 16 9.58 9.39 -0.92
N SER A 17 10.46 9.61 -1.90
CA SER A 17 10.54 8.77 -3.10
C SER A 17 10.92 7.33 -2.77
N ALA A 18 11.93 7.11 -1.92
CA ALA A 18 12.33 5.76 -1.51
C ALA A 18 11.19 5.00 -0.81
N VAL A 19 10.47 5.66 0.12
CA VAL A 19 9.28 5.08 0.75
C VAL A 19 8.19 4.78 -0.27
N ASN A 20 7.96 5.67 -1.24
CA ASN A 20 6.98 5.47 -2.29
C ASN A 20 7.33 4.26 -3.19
N GLU A 21 8.60 4.10 -3.55
CA GLU A 21 9.06 2.95 -4.34
C GLU A 21 8.87 1.64 -3.59
N LEU A 22 9.21 1.58 -2.30
CA LEU A 22 8.98 0.38 -1.48
C LEU A 22 7.50 -0.01 -1.41
N ILE A 23 6.61 0.97 -1.27
CA ILE A 23 5.16 0.74 -1.30
C ILE A 23 4.68 0.25 -2.67
N ARG A 24 5.27 0.77 -3.77
CA ARG A 24 4.91 0.34 -5.14
C ARG A 24 5.40 -1.07 -5.44
N GLN A 25 6.60 -1.45 -4.98
CA GLN A 25 7.17 -2.79 -5.15
C GLN A 25 6.38 -3.85 -4.38
N ASN A 26 5.97 -3.55 -3.14
CA ASN A 26 5.15 -4.45 -2.34
C ASN A 26 3.99 -3.70 -1.67
N ARG A 27 2.80 -3.79 -2.29
CA ARG A 27 1.59 -3.14 -1.79
C ARG A 27 1.12 -3.63 -0.42
N ARG A 28 1.65 -4.75 0.08
CA ARG A 28 1.34 -5.31 1.41
C ARG A 28 2.45 -5.05 2.44
N ILE A 29 3.46 -4.25 2.10
CA ILE A 29 4.56 -3.93 3.03
C ILE A 29 4.04 -3.17 4.25
N THR A 30 4.57 -3.49 5.42
CA THR A 30 4.17 -2.84 6.67
C THR A 30 5.01 -1.60 6.95
N THR A 31 4.44 -0.62 7.67
CA THR A 31 5.19 0.59 8.08
C THR A 31 6.40 0.29 8.96
N ARG A 32 6.39 -0.85 9.68
CA ARG A 32 7.53 -1.30 10.49
C ARG A 32 8.67 -1.82 9.60
N GLN A 33 8.37 -2.56 8.55
CA GLN A 33 9.37 -3.05 7.60
C GLN A 33 10.05 -1.87 6.88
N ILE A 34 9.26 -0.92 6.36
CA ILE A 34 9.80 0.30 5.76
C ILE A 34 10.68 1.07 6.76
N ALA A 35 10.24 1.18 8.02
CA ALA A 35 11.01 1.89 9.06
C ALA A 35 12.38 1.25 9.30
N VAL A 36 12.45 -0.09 9.30
CA VAL A 36 13.72 -0.83 9.44
C VAL A 36 14.59 -0.62 8.21
N GLU A 37 14.03 -0.79 7.01
CA GLU A 37 14.77 -0.70 5.75
C GLU A 37 15.32 0.71 5.49
N GLN A 38 14.52 1.74 5.77
CA GLN A 38 14.91 3.14 5.60
C GLN A 38 15.58 3.74 6.85
N SER A 39 15.81 2.95 7.90
CA SER A 39 16.42 3.39 9.16
C SER A 39 15.79 4.67 9.74
N ILE A 40 14.46 4.77 9.67
CA ILE A 40 13.67 5.92 10.11
C ILE A 40 12.62 5.51 11.14
N SER A 41 12.13 6.47 11.91
CA SER A 41 11.09 6.18 12.89
C SER A 41 9.79 5.74 12.21
N LYS A 42 9.08 4.78 12.83
CA LYS A 42 7.74 4.34 12.40
C LYS A 42 6.77 5.52 12.26
N GLY A 43 6.86 6.52 13.14
CA GLY A 43 6.02 7.72 13.09
C GLY A 43 6.30 8.59 11.86
N THR A 44 7.56 8.69 11.46
CA THR A 44 7.96 9.39 10.23
C THR A 44 7.41 8.69 8.99
N VAL A 45 7.57 7.35 8.90
CA VAL A 45 6.99 6.55 7.80
C VAL A 45 5.48 6.73 7.72
N HIS A 46 4.80 6.70 8.86
CA HIS A 46 3.35 6.92 8.91
C HIS A 46 2.97 8.31 8.37
N ASN A 47 3.63 9.38 8.83
CA ASN A 47 3.40 10.73 8.33
C ASN A 47 3.70 10.87 6.83
N ILE A 48 4.77 10.26 6.32
CA ILE A 48 5.07 10.26 4.88
C ILE A 48 3.95 9.56 4.10
N SER A 49 3.56 8.35 4.53
CA SER A 49 2.53 7.57 3.85
C SER A 49 1.17 8.27 3.83
N THR A 50 0.70 8.81 4.96
CA THR A 50 -0.65 9.40 5.06
C THR A 50 -0.70 10.86 4.64
N LYS A 51 0.27 11.69 5.05
CA LYS A 51 0.23 13.15 4.82
C LYS A 51 0.93 13.59 3.54
N LYS A 52 2.01 12.91 3.14
CA LYS A 52 2.79 13.31 1.95
C LYS A 52 2.38 12.56 0.69
N LEU A 53 2.10 11.25 0.82
CA LEU A 53 1.69 10.40 -0.30
C LEU A 53 0.17 10.16 -0.37
N ALA A 54 -0.59 10.59 0.64
CA ALA A 54 -2.04 10.41 0.73
C ALA A 54 -2.52 8.95 0.60
N TYR A 55 -1.68 7.97 0.98
CA TYR A 55 -2.05 6.57 0.94
C TYR A 55 -2.95 6.17 2.11
N GLY A 56 -4.04 5.48 1.80
CA GLY A 56 -4.91 4.78 2.75
C GLY A 56 -4.69 3.28 2.74
N LYS A 57 -5.02 2.61 3.85
CA LYS A 57 -5.05 1.15 3.90
C LYS A 57 -6.39 0.65 3.36
N ALA A 58 -6.36 -0.24 2.38
CA ALA A 58 -7.52 -0.98 1.96
C ALA A 58 -7.50 -2.37 2.60
N CYS A 59 -8.64 -2.81 3.14
CA CYS A 59 -8.82 -4.21 3.52
C CYS A 59 -9.07 -5.02 2.25
N ALA A 60 -8.34 -6.13 2.09
CA ALA A 60 -8.64 -7.07 1.01
C ALA A 60 -9.99 -7.76 1.30
N HIS A 61 -10.80 -7.96 0.26
CA HIS A 61 -11.98 -8.81 0.39
C HIS A 61 -11.55 -10.26 0.59
N CYS A 62 -12.33 -11.03 1.35
CA CYS A 62 -12.08 -12.46 1.52
C CYS A 62 -12.41 -13.16 0.19
N VAL A 63 -11.39 -13.61 -0.53
CA VAL A 63 -11.56 -14.38 -1.77
C VAL A 63 -11.22 -15.85 -1.49
N PRO A 64 -12.03 -16.81 -1.97
CA PRO A 64 -11.69 -18.23 -1.91
C PRO A 64 -10.31 -18.50 -2.52
N LYS A 65 -9.40 -19.08 -1.73
CA LYS A 65 -8.01 -19.34 -2.16
C LYS A 65 -7.90 -20.48 -3.18
N HIS A 66 -8.75 -21.49 -3.03
CA HIS A 66 -8.82 -22.62 -3.95
C HIS A 66 -10.16 -22.56 -4.69
N MET A 67 -10.09 -22.54 -6.01
CA MET A 67 -11.27 -22.61 -6.88
C MET A 67 -11.13 -23.90 -7.71
N PRO A 68 -12.03 -24.88 -7.55
CA PRO A 68 -11.97 -26.11 -8.31
C PRO A 68 -12.22 -25.83 -9.80
N GLU A 69 -11.69 -26.71 -10.66
CA GLU A 69 -11.63 -26.48 -12.11
C GLU A 69 -13.02 -26.31 -12.75
N ASN A 70 -14.01 -27.07 -12.29
CA ASN A 70 -15.40 -26.93 -12.71
C ASN A 70 -15.98 -25.53 -12.40
N GLN A 71 -15.65 -24.95 -11.25
CA GLN A 71 -16.08 -23.59 -10.90
C GLN A 71 -15.37 -22.54 -11.75
N LYS A 72 -14.09 -22.76 -12.12
CA LYS A 72 -13.38 -21.86 -13.04
C LYS A 72 -14.01 -21.88 -14.43
N MET A 73 -14.26 -23.08 -14.97
CA MET A 73 -14.90 -23.23 -16.29
C MET A 73 -16.30 -22.61 -16.31
N ALA A 74 -17.10 -22.82 -15.26
CA ALA A 74 -18.42 -22.20 -15.16
C ALA A 74 -18.34 -20.67 -15.14
N ARG A 75 -17.40 -20.09 -14.37
CA ARG A 75 -17.19 -18.63 -14.34
C ARG A 75 -16.74 -18.08 -15.68
N MET A 76 -15.79 -18.75 -16.36
CA MET A 76 -15.36 -18.34 -17.70
C MET A 76 -16.52 -18.43 -18.69
N GLY A 77 -17.32 -19.50 -18.64
CA GLY A 77 -18.49 -19.69 -19.48
C GLY A 77 -19.45 -18.50 -19.36
N VAL A 78 -19.83 -18.12 -18.13
CA VAL A 78 -20.69 -16.95 -17.90
C VAL A 78 -20.10 -15.68 -18.49
N CYS A 79 -18.81 -15.39 -18.28
CA CYS A 79 -18.19 -14.18 -18.83
C CYS A 79 -18.08 -14.15 -20.37
N LEU A 80 -18.00 -15.33 -21.00
CA LEU A 80 -17.90 -15.44 -22.46
C LEU A 80 -19.28 -15.46 -23.14
N THR A 81 -20.31 -16.01 -22.48
CA THR A 81 -21.67 -16.12 -23.02
C THR A 81 -22.55 -14.92 -22.67
N GLN A 82 -22.27 -14.27 -21.55
CA GLN A 82 -22.91 -13.02 -21.20
C GLN A 82 -22.21 -11.93 -22.01
N GLU A 83 -22.66 -11.73 -23.26
CA GLU A 83 -22.57 -10.40 -23.86
C GLU A 83 -23.14 -9.47 -22.80
N PHE A 84 -22.32 -8.59 -22.24
CA PHE A 84 -22.77 -7.61 -21.28
C PHE A 84 -23.82 -6.76 -22.00
N LEU A 85 -25.10 -7.14 -21.87
CA LEU A 85 -26.23 -6.33 -22.26
C LEU A 85 -26.14 -5.07 -21.43
N HIS A 86 -25.56 -4.06 -22.04
CA HIS A 86 -25.54 -2.68 -21.60
C HIS A 86 -26.23 -1.85 -22.67
#